data_AF-A0A0F8YNA9-F1
#
_entry.id   AF-A0A0F8YNA9-F1
#
_cell.length_a   1.000
_cell.length_b   1.000
_cell.length_c   1.000
_cell.angle_alpha   90.00
_cell.angle_beta   90.00
_cell.angle_gamma   90.00
#
_symmetry.space_group_name_H-M   'P 1'
#
loop_
_entity.id
_entity.type
_entity.pdbx_description
1 polymer ?
#
loop_
_entity_poly.entity_id
_entity_poly.type
_entity_poly.pdbx_seq_one_letter_code
_entity_poly.pdbx_strand_id
1 'polypeptide(L)'
;MTYQCEYCSATFNKDYTMYRHQRTAKYCLAVQDKQTGDHECTFCSKIFSRKDNMLRHQKLCSEGGTKTHTIKSRQLEDQIEDLKQIIAKLVDRPANVNTNTNTNNRNNVVMNLQPITDEEIADHLENLTLDFIQEGAKGYAAFANNYPFKDRLLCTDKARKKLRYKDNDGELIEDGGGLKLTQRFFQIIAPRNEELINAEYRALQEEVQQIADAGTGSTSNLTGLLTKATHLQDLLVKCQQAARGEENEFTKEFV
;
A
#
# COMPACT_ATOMS: atom_id res chain seq x y z
N MET A 1 70.46 -34.14 23.35
CA MET A 1 70.54 -34.31 21.88
C MET A 1 69.52 -33.37 21.25
N THR A 2 69.93 -32.51 20.31
CA THR A 2 69.02 -31.61 19.59
C THR A 2 68.92 -32.05 18.14
N TYR A 3 67.71 -32.05 17.58
CA TYR A 3 67.44 -32.51 16.23
C TYR A 3 67.13 -31.29 15.35
N GLN A 4 67.97 -31.04 14.35
CA GLN A 4 67.81 -29.90 13.45
C GLN A 4 67.13 -30.34 12.16
N CYS A 5 66.20 -29.52 11.68
CA CYS A 5 65.56 -29.74 10.40
C CYS A 5 66.51 -29.39 9.26
N GLU A 6 66.69 -30.32 8.33
CA GLU A 6 67.58 -30.20 7.17
C GLU A 6 67.14 -29.13 6.15
N TYR A 7 65.89 -28.68 6.19
CA TYR A 7 65.30 -27.78 5.18
C TYR A 7 65.01 -26.36 5.65
N CYS A 8 65.12 -26.05 6.94
CA CYS A 8 64.71 -24.74 7.47
C CYS A 8 65.46 -24.27 8.72
N SER A 9 66.52 -24.99 9.10
CA SER A 9 67.35 -24.71 10.27
C SER A 9 66.63 -24.71 11.64
N ALA A 10 65.35 -25.08 11.72
CA ALA A 10 64.62 -25.18 12.97
C ALA A 10 65.15 -26.34 13.85
N THR A 11 65.32 -26.08 15.15
CA THR A 11 65.82 -27.06 16.12
C THR A 11 64.70 -27.58 17.03
N PHE A 12 64.75 -28.88 17.31
CA PHE A 12 63.74 -29.58 18.09
C PHE A 12 64.39 -30.42 19.20
N ASN A 13 63.63 -30.62 20.27
CA ASN A 13 64.06 -31.41 21.43
C ASN A 13 63.81 -32.92 21.28
N LYS A 14 63.05 -33.35 20.26
CA LYS A 14 62.76 -34.77 19.96
C LYS A 14 62.82 -35.04 18.47
N ASP A 15 63.34 -36.21 18.12
CA ASP A 15 63.49 -36.70 16.75
C ASP A 15 62.16 -36.73 15.99
N TYR A 16 61.10 -37.30 16.59
CA TYR A 16 59.81 -37.45 15.93
C TYR A 16 59.16 -36.10 15.65
N THR A 17 59.43 -35.08 16.48
CA THR A 17 58.89 -33.74 16.27
C THR A 17 59.55 -33.02 15.11
N MET A 18 60.87 -33.19 14.97
CA MET A 18 61.64 -32.70 13.82
C MET A 18 61.22 -33.44 12.54
N TYR A 19 61.13 -34.76 12.58
CA TYR A 19 60.69 -35.56 11.44
C TYR A 19 59.27 -35.19 10.98
N ARG A 20 58.34 -34.99 11.93
CA ARG A 20 56.98 -34.52 11.63
C ARG A 20 56.99 -33.12 11.02
N HIS A 21 57.85 -32.24 11.53
CA HIS A 21 57.99 -30.89 11.00
C HIS A 21 58.40 -30.90 9.52
N GLN A 22 59.44 -31.66 9.16
CA GLN A 22 59.91 -31.81 7.78
C GLN A 22 58.80 -32.24 6.81
N ARG A 23 57.85 -33.07 7.27
CA ARG A 23 56.77 -33.65 6.46
C ARG A 23 55.48 -32.85 6.43
N THR A 24 55.35 -31.78 7.23
CA THR A 24 54.09 -31.04 7.38
C THR A 24 54.25 -29.53 7.27
N ALA A 25 55.44 -28.99 7.53
CA ALA A 25 55.72 -27.57 7.38
C ALA A 25 55.78 -27.21 5.90
N LYS A 26 54.88 -26.33 5.46
CA LYS A 26 54.71 -25.94 4.05
C LYS A 26 56.02 -25.49 3.40
N TYR A 27 56.86 -24.74 4.10
CA TYR A 27 58.13 -24.27 3.56
C TYR A 27 59.18 -25.40 3.44
N CYS A 28 59.22 -26.38 4.38
CA CYS A 28 60.09 -27.55 4.24
C CYS A 28 59.65 -28.44 3.09
N LEU A 29 58.35 -28.54 2.87
CA LEU A 29 57.73 -29.33 1.81
C LEU A 29 57.92 -28.68 0.44
N ALA A 30 57.88 -27.35 0.34
CA ALA A 30 58.21 -26.60 -0.85
C ALA A 30 59.69 -26.81 -1.27
N VAL A 31 60.61 -26.85 -0.30
CA VAL A 31 62.03 -27.18 -0.56
C VAL A 31 62.22 -28.64 -0.99
N GLN A 32 61.32 -29.55 -0.58
CA GLN A 32 61.36 -30.97 -0.94
C GLN A 32 60.55 -31.30 -2.21
N ASP A 33 59.89 -30.32 -2.84
CA ASP A 33 58.93 -30.49 -3.94
C ASP A 33 57.86 -31.58 -3.66
N LYS A 34 57.36 -31.63 -2.40
CA LYS A 34 56.34 -32.57 -1.94
C LYS A 34 55.11 -31.84 -1.46
N GLN A 35 53.92 -32.39 -1.71
CA GLN A 35 52.68 -31.86 -1.15
C GLN A 35 52.27 -32.61 0.12
N THR A 36 51.55 -31.94 1.03
CA THR A 36 50.88 -32.62 2.15
C THR A 36 49.79 -33.50 1.59
N GLY A 37 49.66 -34.75 2.05
CA GLY A 37 48.53 -35.60 1.65
C GLY A 37 47.21 -34.94 2.03
N ASP A 38 46.36 -34.72 1.04
CA ASP A 38 45.03 -34.16 1.24
C ASP A 38 44.10 -35.22 1.82
N HIS A 39 43.61 -34.97 3.04
CA HIS A 39 42.68 -35.87 3.72
C HIS A 39 41.29 -35.24 3.73
N GLU A 40 40.46 -35.60 2.75
CA GLU A 40 39.07 -35.13 2.66
C GLU A 40 38.15 -35.90 3.62
N CYS A 41 37.22 -35.19 4.25
CA CYS A 41 36.18 -35.79 5.04
C CYS A 41 35.11 -36.42 4.14
N THR A 42 34.76 -37.68 4.39
CA THR A 42 33.72 -38.39 3.62
C THR A 42 32.29 -37.86 3.82
N PHE A 43 32.05 -37.03 4.85
CA PHE A 43 30.72 -36.51 5.20
C PHE A 43 30.53 -35.03 4.84
N CYS A 44 31.62 -34.31 4.61
CA CYS A 44 31.59 -32.95 4.08
C CYS A 44 32.86 -32.73 3.28
N SER A 45 32.80 -32.01 2.17
CA SER A 45 33.93 -31.81 1.25
C SER A 45 35.06 -30.92 1.78
N LYS A 46 35.31 -30.93 3.11
CA LYS A 46 36.43 -30.24 3.75
C LYS A 46 37.68 -31.11 3.70
N ILE A 47 38.77 -30.50 3.24
CA ILE A 47 40.10 -31.12 3.12
C ILE A 47 40.98 -30.69 4.29
N PHE A 48 41.69 -31.65 4.89
CA PHE A 48 42.61 -31.43 5.99
C PHE A 48 44.03 -31.84 5.62
N SER A 49 45.01 -31.09 6.12
CA SER A 49 46.44 -31.39 5.92
C SER A 49 46.95 -32.59 6.73
N ARG A 50 46.13 -33.16 7.62
CA ARG A 50 46.51 -34.26 8.51
C ARG A 50 45.36 -35.25 8.73
N LYS A 51 45.68 -36.54 8.65
CA LYS A 51 44.72 -37.65 8.82
C LYS A 51 44.09 -37.67 10.21
N ASP A 52 44.84 -37.42 11.28
CA ASP A 52 44.32 -37.45 12.64
C ASP A 52 43.32 -36.31 12.93
N ASN A 53 43.58 -35.13 12.36
CA ASN A 53 42.63 -34.01 12.41
C ASN A 53 41.35 -34.31 11.63
N MET A 54 41.49 -34.90 10.43
CA MET A 54 40.35 -35.34 9.62
C MET A 54 39.52 -36.40 10.36
N LEU A 55 40.15 -37.42 10.97
CA LEU A 55 39.45 -38.46 11.72
C LEU A 55 38.70 -37.92 12.94
N ARG A 56 39.30 -36.96 13.67
CA ARG A 56 38.60 -36.27 14.78
C ARG A 56 37.42 -35.45 14.28
N HIS A 57 37.59 -34.77 13.15
CA HIS A 57 36.52 -34.03 12.51
C HIS A 57 35.39 -34.96 12.04
N GLN A 58 35.70 -36.09 11.40
CA GLN A 58 34.71 -37.08 10.96
C GLN A 58 33.84 -37.60 12.10
N LYS A 59 34.42 -37.88 13.28
CA LYS A 59 33.65 -38.31 14.46
C LYS A 59 32.54 -37.31 14.80
N LEU A 60 32.88 -36.03 14.89
CA LEU A 60 31.90 -34.97 15.19
C LEU A 60 30.97 -34.67 14.00
N CYS A 61 31.47 -34.78 12.77
CA CYS A 61 30.71 -34.52 11.54
C CYS A 61 29.63 -35.58 11.31
N SER A 62 29.88 -36.83 11.68
CA SER A 62 28.93 -37.94 11.56
C SER A 62 27.74 -37.86 12.53
N GLU A 63 27.90 -37.18 13.67
CA GLU A 63 26.90 -37.21 14.75
C GLU A 63 26.00 -35.96 14.84
N GLY A 64 26.43 -34.81 14.26
CA GLY A 64 25.70 -33.53 14.40
C GLY A 64 25.03 -32.97 13.13
N GLY A 65 25.51 -33.33 11.94
CA GLY A 65 25.04 -32.70 10.69
C GLY A 65 23.73 -33.28 10.14
N THR A 66 23.61 -34.61 10.12
CA THR A 66 22.49 -35.30 9.44
C THR A 66 21.21 -35.32 10.27
N LYS A 67 21.32 -35.40 11.60
CA LYS A 67 20.16 -35.41 12.51
C LYS A 67 19.37 -34.10 12.45
N THR A 68 20.05 -32.97 12.38
CA THR A 68 19.39 -31.65 12.37
C THR A 68 18.63 -31.39 11.07
N HIS A 69 19.17 -31.84 9.93
CA HIS A 69 18.49 -31.73 8.64
C HIS A 69 17.33 -32.74 8.50
N THR A 70 17.50 -33.97 8.98
CA THR A 70 16.43 -34.98 8.95
C THR A 70 15.27 -34.64 9.88
N ILE A 71 15.53 -34.10 11.08
CA ILE A 71 14.47 -33.65 12.01
C ILE A 71 13.69 -32.47 11.41
N LYS A 72 14.37 -31.48 10.83
CA LYS A 72 13.69 -30.35 10.16
C LYS A 72 12.90 -30.77 8.94
N SER A 73 13.41 -31.72 8.14
CA SER A 73 12.69 -32.25 6.98
C SER A 73 11.42 -32.98 7.40
N ARG A 74 11.50 -33.82 8.43
CA ARG A 74 10.35 -34.55 8.97
C ARG A 74 9.30 -33.60 9.59
N GLN A 75 9.76 -32.57 10.30
CA GLN A 75 8.88 -31.55 10.88
C GLN A 75 8.18 -30.70 9.81
N LEU A 76 8.83 -30.46 8.66
CA LEU A 76 8.19 -29.80 7.50
C LEU A 76 7.18 -30.71 6.81
N GLU A 77 7.49 -32.00 6.67
CA GLU A 77 6.58 -33.00 6.12
C GLU A 77 5.31 -33.15 6.99
N ASP A 78 5.46 -33.19 8.31
CA ASP A 78 4.33 -33.24 9.26
C ASP A 78 3.47 -31.96 9.17
N GLN A 79 4.08 -30.78 9.03
CA GLN A 79 3.34 -29.52 8.83
C GLN A 79 2.58 -29.48 7.51
N ILE A 80 3.13 -30.04 6.44
CA ILE A 80 2.46 -30.12 5.14
C ILE A 80 1.25 -31.05 5.23
N GLU A 81 1.35 -32.16 5.94
CA GLU A 81 0.24 -33.10 6.10
C GLU A 81 -0.88 -32.51 6.95
N ASP A 82 -0.55 -31.79 8.03
CA ASP A 82 -1.53 -31.04 8.84
C ASP A 82 -2.26 -29.98 8.01
N LEU A 83 -1.53 -29.22 7.17
CA LEU A 83 -2.14 -28.23 6.27
C LEU A 83 -3.06 -28.90 5.23
N LYS A 84 -2.67 -30.05 4.67
CA LYS A 84 -3.51 -30.81 3.75
C LYS A 84 -4.77 -31.33 4.44
N GLN A 85 -4.69 -31.81 5.68
CA GLN A 85 -5.86 -32.22 6.45
C GLN A 85 -6.78 -31.05 6.79
N ILE A 86 -6.23 -29.86 7.10
CA ILE A 86 -7.01 -28.64 7.31
C ILE A 86 -7.72 -28.23 6.02
N ILE A 87 -7.04 -28.26 4.88
CA ILE A 87 -7.63 -27.95 3.56
C ILE A 87 -8.75 -28.96 3.24
N ALA A 88 -8.52 -30.25 3.43
CA ALA A 88 -9.55 -31.27 3.23
C ALA A 88 -10.77 -31.03 4.14
N LYS A 89 -10.56 -30.71 5.42
CA LYS A 89 -11.65 -30.34 6.36
C LYS A 89 -12.35 -29.02 6.01
N LEU A 90 -11.69 -28.10 5.31
CA LEU A 90 -12.29 -26.87 4.79
C LEU A 90 -13.11 -27.11 3.52
N VAL A 91 -12.67 -28.05 2.67
CA VAL A 91 -13.35 -28.44 1.44
C VAL A 91 -14.54 -29.37 1.71
N ASP A 92 -14.43 -30.28 2.69
CA ASP A 92 -15.49 -31.18 3.15
C ASP A 92 -16.39 -30.56 4.23
N ARG A 93 -16.15 -29.32 4.64
CA ARG A 93 -17.14 -28.60 5.44
C ARG A 93 -18.33 -28.38 4.52
N PRO A 94 -19.50 -29.03 4.72
CA PRO A 94 -20.70 -28.55 4.05
C PRO A 94 -20.80 -27.08 4.42
N ALA A 95 -20.92 -26.19 3.43
CA ALA A 95 -21.10 -24.77 3.65
C ALA A 95 -22.13 -24.63 4.77
N ASN A 96 -21.68 -24.33 5.99
CA ASN A 96 -22.60 -24.20 7.10
C ASN A 96 -23.33 -22.91 6.81
N VAL A 97 -24.52 -23.11 6.26
CA VAL A 97 -25.56 -22.16 5.96
C VAL A 97 -25.86 -21.41 7.24
N ASN A 98 -25.08 -20.36 7.50
CA ASN A 98 -25.44 -19.32 8.45
C ASN A 98 -24.71 -18.00 8.18
N THR A 99 -24.77 -17.55 6.93
CA THR A 99 -24.43 -16.17 6.55
C THR A 99 -25.53 -15.59 5.68
N ASN A 100 -26.77 -15.55 6.18
CA ASN A 100 -27.92 -14.98 5.45
C ASN A 100 -28.64 -13.88 6.23
N THR A 101 -27.97 -13.18 7.14
CA THR A 101 -28.56 -12.02 7.84
C THR A 101 -27.89 -10.68 7.52
N ASN A 102 -26.66 -10.63 6.98
CA ASN A 102 -25.98 -9.36 6.70
C ASN A 102 -25.71 -9.05 5.22
N THR A 103 -25.51 -10.07 4.38
CA THR A 103 -25.42 -9.93 2.91
C THR A 103 -26.81 -9.81 2.28
N ASN A 104 -27.79 -10.59 2.76
CA ASN A 104 -29.19 -10.41 2.38
C ASN A 104 -29.71 -9.02 2.79
N ASN A 105 -29.28 -8.50 3.94
CA ASN A 105 -29.70 -7.17 4.38
C ASN A 105 -29.04 -6.06 3.55
N ARG A 106 -27.73 -6.12 3.24
CA ARG A 106 -27.09 -5.14 2.33
C ARG A 106 -27.63 -5.21 0.91
N ASN A 107 -27.87 -6.40 0.36
CA ASN A 107 -28.49 -6.53 -0.95
C ASN A 107 -29.96 -6.04 -0.90
N ASN A 108 -30.75 -6.30 0.16
CA ASN A 108 -32.08 -5.71 0.32
C ASN A 108 -32.04 -4.17 0.44
N VAL A 109 -31.07 -3.60 1.18
CA VAL A 109 -30.91 -2.15 1.33
C VAL A 109 -30.58 -1.52 -0.03
N VAL A 110 -29.66 -2.11 -0.81
CA VAL A 110 -29.31 -1.64 -2.15
C VAL A 110 -30.47 -1.79 -3.13
N MET A 111 -31.23 -2.88 -3.05
CA MET A 111 -32.42 -3.09 -3.88
C MET A 111 -33.54 -2.09 -3.57
N ASN A 112 -33.59 -1.55 -2.34
CA ASN A 112 -34.58 -0.56 -1.92
C ASN A 112 -34.11 0.90 -2.10
N LEU A 113 -32.89 1.15 -2.57
CA LEU A 113 -32.45 2.51 -2.88
C LEU A 113 -33.33 3.09 -3.99
N GLN A 114 -33.70 4.34 -3.81
CA GLN A 114 -34.30 5.12 -4.90
C GLN A 114 -33.21 5.52 -5.90
N PRO A 115 -33.53 5.56 -7.20
CA PRO A 115 -32.62 6.08 -8.23
C PRO A 115 -32.13 7.49 -7.92
N ILE A 116 -30.86 7.75 -8.21
CA ILE A 116 -30.30 9.10 -8.27
C ILE A 116 -30.45 9.55 -9.72
N THR A 117 -31.55 10.24 -10.02
CA THR A 117 -31.82 10.76 -11.36
C THR A 117 -31.24 12.15 -11.54
N ASP A 118 -31.08 12.57 -12.80
CA ASP A 118 -30.61 13.94 -13.10
C ASP A 118 -31.64 14.97 -12.61
N GLU A 119 -32.93 14.65 -12.74
CA GLU A 119 -34.04 15.45 -12.25
C GLU A 119 -34.02 15.59 -10.73
N GLU A 120 -33.76 14.52 -9.98
CA GLU A 120 -33.67 14.60 -8.52
C GLU A 120 -32.54 15.53 -8.09
N ILE A 121 -31.37 15.48 -8.75
CA ILE A 121 -30.28 16.40 -8.45
C ILE A 121 -30.68 17.85 -8.80
N ALA A 122 -31.38 18.04 -9.93
CA ALA A 122 -31.85 19.34 -10.40
C ALA A 122 -32.89 19.96 -9.45
N ASP A 123 -33.81 19.17 -8.89
CA ASP A 123 -34.88 19.62 -8.00
C ASP A 123 -34.32 20.22 -6.69
N HIS A 124 -33.13 19.77 -6.25
CA HIS A 124 -32.49 20.29 -5.03
C HIS A 124 -31.52 21.45 -5.29
N LEU A 125 -31.37 21.95 -6.53
CA LEU A 125 -30.43 23.05 -6.83
C LEU A 125 -30.75 24.35 -6.09
N GLU A 126 -32.02 24.56 -5.73
CA GLU A 126 -32.42 25.70 -4.91
C GLU A 126 -31.79 25.68 -3.50
N ASN A 127 -31.46 24.50 -2.98
CA ASN A 127 -30.83 24.31 -1.68
C ASN A 127 -29.30 24.48 -1.74
N LEU A 128 -28.70 24.57 -2.93
CA LEU A 128 -27.29 24.88 -3.08
C LEU A 128 -27.09 26.38 -2.86
N THR A 129 -26.30 26.69 -1.83
CA THR A 129 -26.00 28.06 -1.39
C THR A 129 -24.51 28.38 -1.58
N LEU A 130 -24.18 29.66 -1.55
CA LEU A 130 -22.79 30.12 -1.64
C LEU A 130 -21.92 29.58 -0.49
N ASP A 131 -22.50 29.36 0.70
CA ASP A 131 -21.78 28.82 1.86
C ASP A 131 -21.23 27.41 1.57
N PHE A 132 -22.04 26.55 0.95
CA PHE A 132 -21.58 25.22 0.52
C PHE A 132 -20.46 25.31 -0.51
N ILE A 133 -20.52 26.28 -1.42
CA ILE A 133 -19.49 26.50 -2.44
C ILE A 133 -18.18 26.93 -1.79
N GLN A 134 -18.23 27.87 -0.84
CA GLN A 134 -17.06 28.41 -0.14
C GLN A 134 -16.39 27.36 0.76
N GLU A 135 -17.14 26.39 1.28
CA GLU A 135 -16.59 25.23 2.00
C GLU A 135 -15.88 24.20 1.09
N GLY A 136 -15.92 24.38 -0.23
CA GLY A 136 -15.23 23.55 -1.20
C GLY A 136 -15.75 22.11 -1.23
N ALA A 137 -14.85 21.12 -1.33
CA ALA A 137 -15.22 19.70 -1.47
C ALA A 137 -16.14 19.23 -0.33
N LYS A 138 -15.87 19.69 0.89
CA LYS A 138 -16.66 19.34 2.08
C LYS A 138 -18.07 19.91 2.01
N GLY A 139 -18.22 21.15 1.56
CA GLY A 139 -19.52 21.80 1.42
C GLY A 139 -20.37 21.12 0.35
N TYR A 140 -19.77 20.78 -0.80
CA TYR A 140 -20.45 20.00 -1.84
C TYR A 140 -20.87 18.61 -1.33
N ALA A 141 -20.00 17.92 -0.60
CA ALA A 141 -20.34 16.62 -0.02
C ALA A 141 -21.49 16.74 1.01
N ALA A 142 -21.49 17.80 1.82
CA ALA A 142 -22.56 18.07 2.78
C ALA A 142 -23.90 18.34 2.08
N PHE A 143 -23.90 19.17 1.04
CA PHE A 143 -25.08 19.41 0.21
C PHE A 143 -25.57 18.10 -0.43
N ALA A 144 -24.68 17.37 -1.11
CA ALA A 144 -25.04 16.15 -1.81
C ALA A 144 -25.65 15.10 -0.85
N ASN A 145 -25.05 14.91 0.33
CA ASN A 145 -25.51 13.94 1.32
C ASN A 145 -26.81 14.34 2.04
N ASN A 146 -27.06 15.64 2.19
CA ASN A 146 -28.27 16.13 2.88
C ASN A 146 -29.48 16.27 1.95
N TYR A 147 -29.23 16.44 0.65
CA TYR A 147 -30.27 16.66 -0.35
C TYR A 147 -30.30 15.52 -1.40
N PRO A 148 -29.66 15.61 -2.58
CA PRO A 148 -29.96 14.69 -3.69
C PRO A 148 -29.55 13.24 -3.45
N PHE A 149 -28.59 12.96 -2.55
CA PHE A 149 -28.11 11.60 -2.28
C PHE A 149 -28.62 11.04 -0.95
N LYS A 150 -29.45 11.79 -0.24
CA LYS A 150 -29.98 11.39 1.06
C LYS A 150 -30.73 10.06 0.94
N ASP A 151 -30.24 9.05 1.64
CA ASP A 151 -30.78 7.67 1.63
C ASP A 151 -30.76 6.98 0.24
N ARG A 152 -29.98 7.49 -0.74
CA ARG A 152 -29.88 6.96 -2.12
C ARG A 152 -28.50 6.42 -2.50
N LEU A 153 -27.50 6.62 -1.64
CA LEU A 153 -26.10 6.27 -1.89
C LEU A 153 -25.57 5.33 -0.80
N LEU A 154 -24.90 4.25 -1.19
CA LEU A 154 -24.23 3.34 -0.27
C LEU A 154 -22.70 3.32 -0.50
N CYS A 155 -21.94 3.67 0.52
CA CYS A 155 -20.50 3.42 0.54
C CYS A 155 -20.22 2.00 1.06
N THR A 156 -19.64 1.14 0.23
CA THR A 156 -19.32 -0.25 0.60
C THR A 156 -17.90 -0.45 1.09
N ASP A 157 -16.98 0.43 0.69
CA ASP A 157 -15.60 0.42 1.11
C ASP A 157 -15.07 1.86 1.15
N LYS A 158 -14.91 2.40 2.35
CA LYS A 158 -14.45 3.78 2.57
C LYS A 158 -12.99 3.98 2.14
N ALA A 159 -12.13 2.99 2.34
CA ALA A 159 -10.71 3.11 2.00
C ALA A 159 -10.49 3.16 0.48
N ARG A 160 -11.38 2.50 -0.27
CA ARG A 160 -11.35 2.45 -1.74
C ARG A 160 -12.41 3.33 -2.40
N LYS A 161 -13.12 4.16 -1.64
CA LYS A 161 -14.20 5.05 -2.10
C LYS A 161 -15.19 4.33 -3.04
N LYS A 162 -15.59 3.11 -2.68
CA LYS A 162 -16.51 2.29 -3.51
C LYS A 162 -17.95 2.65 -3.20
N LEU A 163 -18.59 3.30 -4.17
CA LEU A 163 -19.99 3.69 -4.10
C LEU A 163 -20.88 2.69 -4.84
N ARG A 164 -22.09 2.50 -4.32
CA ARG A 164 -23.18 1.76 -4.97
C ARG A 164 -24.44 2.60 -4.94
N TYR A 165 -25.06 2.81 -6.09
CA TYR A 165 -26.28 3.60 -6.27
C TYR A 165 -27.03 3.13 -7.51
N LYS A 166 -28.29 3.56 -7.66
CA LYS A 166 -29.07 3.33 -8.88
C LYS A 166 -29.00 4.56 -9.78
N ASP A 167 -28.76 4.37 -11.07
CA ASP A 167 -28.69 5.46 -12.06
C ASP A 167 -30.09 5.89 -12.57
N ASN A 168 -30.15 6.68 -13.64
CA ASN A 168 -31.40 7.17 -14.26
C ASN A 168 -32.37 6.03 -14.63
N ASP A 169 -31.84 4.90 -15.11
CA ASP A 169 -32.63 3.75 -15.55
C ASP A 169 -32.98 2.81 -14.38
N GLY A 170 -32.50 3.12 -13.17
CA GLY A 170 -32.66 2.29 -11.99
C GLY A 170 -31.67 1.12 -11.95
N GLU A 171 -30.67 1.09 -12.84
CA GLU A 171 -29.64 0.07 -12.87
C GLU A 171 -28.64 0.28 -11.73
N LEU A 172 -28.19 -0.81 -11.13
CA LEU A 172 -27.25 -0.76 -10.02
C LEU A 172 -25.83 -0.51 -10.54
N ILE A 173 -25.28 0.65 -10.20
CA ILE A 173 -23.92 1.04 -10.54
C ILE A 173 -22.98 0.80 -9.38
N GLU A 174 -21.83 0.18 -9.66
CA GLU A 174 -20.68 0.11 -8.75
C GLU A 174 -19.60 1.06 -9.24
N ASP A 175 -19.41 2.17 -8.53
CA ASP A 175 -18.48 3.23 -8.88
C ASP A 175 -17.26 3.20 -7.97
N GLY A 176 -16.18 2.59 -8.49
CA GLY A 176 -14.90 2.50 -7.79
C GLY A 176 -14.20 3.85 -7.80
N GLY A 177 -14.04 4.46 -6.63
CA GLY A 177 -13.50 5.82 -6.51
C GLY A 177 -14.57 6.91 -6.57
N GLY A 178 -15.81 6.57 -6.90
CA GLY A 178 -16.93 7.53 -6.98
C GLY A 178 -16.81 8.57 -8.11
N LEU A 179 -15.97 8.31 -9.11
CA LEU A 179 -15.64 9.27 -10.16
C LEU A 179 -16.83 9.54 -11.10
N LYS A 180 -17.62 8.51 -11.42
CA LYS A 180 -18.78 8.65 -12.33
C LYS A 180 -19.86 9.50 -11.68
N LEU A 181 -20.18 9.21 -10.42
CA LEU A 181 -21.18 9.96 -9.66
C LEU A 181 -20.71 11.41 -9.46
N THR A 182 -19.43 11.61 -9.12
CA THR A 182 -18.86 12.94 -8.93
C THR A 182 -18.95 13.77 -10.21
N GLN A 183 -18.50 13.22 -11.35
CA GLN A 183 -18.55 13.92 -12.62
C GLN A 183 -19.98 14.32 -12.99
N ARG A 184 -20.91 13.36 -12.90
CA ARG A 184 -22.33 13.59 -13.20
C ARG A 184 -22.95 14.65 -12.29
N PHE A 185 -22.67 14.59 -10.99
CA PHE A 185 -23.11 15.60 -10.03
C PHE A 185 -22.63 17.00 -10.41
N PHE A 186 -21.32 17.18 -10.67
CA PHE A 186 -20.76 18.48 -11.04
C PHE A 186 -21.25 19.00 -12.39
N GLN A 187 -21.64 18.12 -13.33
CA GLN A 187 -22.29 18.53 -14.58
C GLN A 187 -23.67 19.16 -14.33
N ILE A 188 -24.48 18.56 -13.45
CA ILE A 188 -25.85 19.01 -13.21
C ILE A 188 -25.87 20.30 -12.38
N ILE A 189 -25.00 20.42 -11.38
CA ILE A 189 -24.96 21.62 -10.52
C ILE A 189 -24.21 22.81 -11.17
N ALA A 190 -23.53 22.60 -12.31
CA ALA A 190 -22.71 23.62 -12.95
C ALA A 190 -23.45 24.96 -13.19
N PRO A 191 -24.69 24.99 -13.73
CA PRO A 191 -25.40 26.24 -13.96
C PRO A 191 -25.66 27.01 -12.67
N ARG A 192 -26.00 26.30 -11.57
CA ARG A 192 -26.27 26.92 -10.28
C ARG A 192 -25.00 27.46 -9.62
N ASN A 193 -23.88 26.74 -9.74
CA ASN A 193 -22.58 27.22 -9.29
C ASN A 193 -22.16 28.50 -10.04
N GLU A 194 -22.31 28.50 -11.37
CA GLU A 194 -22.02 29.68 -12.19
C GLU A 194 -22.88 30.86 -11.80
N GLU A 195 -24.18 30.66 -11.58
CA GLU A 195 -25.09 31.72 -11.14
C GLU A 195 -24.64 32.34 -9.81
N LEU A 196 -24.43 31.51 -8.78
CA LEU A 196 -24.09 31.97 -7.43
C LEU A 196 -22.72 32.65 -7.38
N ILE A 197 -21.71 32.06 -8.02
CA ILE A 197 -20.35 32.60 -8.02
C ILE A 197 -20.31 33.92 -8.81
N ASN A 198 -20.97 33.99 -9.97
CA ASN A 198 -21.01 35.22 -10.75
C ASN A 198 -21.79 36.33 -10.06
N ALA A 199 -22.87 36.01 -9.35
CA ALA A 199 -23.62 36.99 -8.55
C ALA A 199 -22.73 37.59 -7.45
N GLU A 200 -21.99 36.75 -6.71
CA GLU A 200 -21.06 37.21 -5.67
C GLU A 200 -19.89 38.01 -6.26
N TYR A 201 -19.35 37.58 -7.41
CA TYR A 201 -18.28 38.29 -8.09
C TYR A 201 -18.70 39.71 -8.53
N ARG A 202 -19.94 39.86 -9.02
CA ARG A 202 -20.51 41.17 -9.36
C ARG A 202 -20.63 42.08 -8.14
N ALA A 203 -21.11 41.54 -7.02
CA ALA A 203 -21.20 42.28 -5.76
C ALA A 203 -19.81 42.77 -5.29
N LEU A 204 -18.79 41.90 -5.36
CA LEU A 204 -17.42 42.29 -5.03
C LEU A 204 -16.88 43.37 -5.97
N GLN A 205 -17.17 43.28 -7.27
CA GLN A 205 -16.74 44.27 -8.25
C GLN A 205 -17.40 45.64 -7.99
N GLU A 206 -18.68 45.67 -7.63
CA GLU A 206 -19.39 46.89 -7.23
C GLU A 206 -18.79 47.51 -5.97
N GLU A 207 -18.46 46.70 -4.96
CA GLU A 207 -17.82 47.18 -3.73
C GLU A 207 -16.44 47.80 -4.00
N VAL A 208 -15.62 47.13 -4.84
CA VAL A 208 -14.32 47.66 -5.27
C VAL A 208 -14.47 48.96 -6.03
N GLN A 209 -15.47 49.08 -6.91
CA GLN A 209 -15.74 50.31 -7.64
C GLN A 209 -16.14 51.45 -6.72
N GLN A 210 -17.00 51.19 -5.72
CA GLN A 210 -17.39 52.19 -4.73
C GLN A 210 -16.20 52.70 -3.91
N ILE A 211 -15.26 51.81 -3.53
CA ILE A 211 -14.03 52.18 -2.83
C ILE A 211 -13.15 53.07 -3.72
N ALA A 212 -13.05 52.75 -5.02
CA ALA A 212 -12.29 53.53 -5.99
C ALA A 212 -12.89 54.92 -6.18
N ASP A 213 -14.21 55.01 -6.37
CA ASP A 213 -14.94 56.27 -6.56
C ASP A 213 -14.89 57.16 -5.31
N ALA A 214 -14.92 56.56 -4.11
CA ALA A 214 -14.79 57.26 -2.84
C ALA A 214 -13.34 57.67 -2.50
N GLY A 215 -12.34 57.16 -3.23
CA GLY A 215 -10.92 57.41 -2.96
C GLY A 215 -10.42 56.83 -1.62
N THR A 216 -11.12 55.84 -1.05
CA THR A 216 -10.84 55.26 0.28
C THR A 216 -9.99 54.00 0.25
N GLY A 217 -9.36 53.70 -0.90
CA GLY A 217 -8.60 52.46 -1.11
C GLY A 217 -7.45 52.21 -0.12
N SER A 218 -6.90 53.25 0.49
CA SER A 218 -5.83 53.15 1.51
C SER A 218 -6.34 52.71 2.89
N THR A 219 -7.63 52.86 3.17
CA THR A 219 -8.26 52.49 4.45
C THR A 219 -9.18 51.28 4.35
N SER A 220 -9.59 50.92 3.14
CA SER A 220 -10.49 49.80 2.87
C SER A 220 -9.74 48.47 2.70
N ASN A 221 -10.41 47.34 2.94
CA ASN A 221 -9.81 46.01 2.85
C ASN A 221 -9.78 45.46 1.41
N LEU A 222 -9.13 46.19 0.49
CA LEU A 222 -9.08 45.82 -0.93
C LEU A 222 -8.41 44.44 -1.14
N THR A 223 -7.37 44.14 -0.37
CA THR A 223 -6.69 42.84 -0.43
C THR A 223 -7.63 41.69 -0.06
N GLY A 224 -8.49 41.86 0.95
CA GLY A 224 -9.49 40.86 1.33
C GLY A 224 -10.51 40.59 0.22
N LEU A 225 -11.01 41.66 -0.41
CA LEU A 225 -11.97 41.56 -1.53
C LEU A 225 -11.37 40.83 -2.73
N LEU A 226 -10.15 41.20 -3.14
CA LEU A 226 -9.45 40.54 -4.24
C LEU A 226 -9.10 39.08 -3.95
N THR A 227 -8.76 38.78 -2.69
CA THR A 227 -8.50 37.40 -2.24
C THR A 227 -9.77 36.56 -2.34
N LYS A 228 -10.91 37.10 -1.89
CA LYS A 228 -12.22 36.42 -1.99
C LYS A 228 -12.62 36.19 -3.45
N ALA A 229 -12.44 37.20 -4.31
CA ALA A 229 -12.73 37.08 -5.75
C ALA A 229 -11.87 36.01 -6.42
N THR A 230 -10.57 35.98 -6.12
CA THR A 230 -9.64 34.96 -6.65
C THR A 230 -10.02 33.57 -6.18
N HIS A 231 -10.39 33.42 -4.91
CA HIS A 231 -10.83 32.14 -4.35
C HIS A 231 -12.11 31.63 -5.01
N LEU A 232 -13.10 32.48 -5.22
CA LEU A 232 -14.35 32.12 -5.92
C LEU A 232 -14.08 31.66 -7.36
N GLN A 233 -13.15 32.30 -8.06
CA GLN A 233 -12.76 31.90 -9.41
C GLN A 233 -12.05 30.54 -9.42
N ASP A 234 -11.17 30.27 -8.45
CA ASP A 234 -10.52 28.96 -8.29
C ASP A 234 -11.55 27.84 -8.06
N LEU A 235 -12.54 28.08 -7.20
CA LEU A 235 -13.64 27.14 -6.94
C LEU A 235 -14.44 26.87 -8.23
N LEU A 236 -14.76 27.90 -9.02
CA LEU A 236 -15.49 27.76 -10.28
C LEU A 236 -14.71 26.90 -11.29
N VAL A 237 -13.41 27.16 -11.45
CA VAL A 237 -12.54 26.38 -12.34
C VAL A 237 -12.50 24.91 -11.91
N LYS A 238 -12.37 24.65 -10.60
CA LYS A 238 -12.40 23.29 -10.06
C LYS A 238 -13.74 22.59 -10.30
N CYS A 239 -14.87 23.29 -10.18
CA CYS A 239 -16.18 22.73 -10.54
C CYS A 239 -16.25 22.34 -12.02
N GLN A 240 -15.78 23.21 -12.92
CA GLN A 240 -15.79 22.96 -14.36
C GLN A 240 -14.85 21.81 -14.77
N GLN A 241 -13.71 21.68 -14.10
CA GLN A 241 -12.81 20.54 -14.25
C GLN A 241 -13.48 19.24 -13.80
N ALA A 242 -14.12 19.24 -12.62
CA ALA A 242 -14.82 18.08 -12.10
C ALA A 242 -15.98 17.64 -13.01
N ALA A 243 -16.74 18.59 -13.57
CA ALA A 243 -17.79 18.31 -14.55
C ALA A 243 -17.24 17.68 -15.86
N ARG A 244 -16.01 18.02 -16.25
CA ARG A 244 -15.31 17.39 -17.38
C ARG A 244 -14.69 16.04 -17.05
N GLY A 245 -14.73 15.62 -15.78
CA GLY A 245 -14.08 14.39 -15.31
C GLY A 245 -12.56 14.54 -15.13
N GLU A 246 -12.06 15.77 -15.03
CA GLU A 246 -10.64 16.04 -14.79
C GLU A 246 -10.30 15.84 -13.30
N GLU A 247 -9.08 15.38 -13.04
CA GLU A 247 -8.61 15.11 -11.68
C GLU A 247 -8.27 16.42 -10.95
N ASN A 248 -8.91 16.66 -9.80
CA ASN A 248 -8.67 17.81 -8.94
C ASN A 248 -9.09 17.51 -7.49
N GLU A 249 -9.08 18.54 -6.64
CA GLU A 249 -9.47 18.42 -5.22
C GLU A 249 -10.90 17.91 -5.04
N PHE A 250 -11.86 18.34 -5.88
CA PHE A 250 -13.25 17.94 -5.75
C PHE A 250 -13.45 16.49 -6.19
N THR A 251 -12.84 16.06 -7.30
CA THR A 251 -12.94 14.66 -7.72
C THR A 251 -12.21 13.70 -6.78
N LYS A 252 -11.28 14.20 -5.96
CA LYS A 252 -10.62 13.43 -4.91
C LYS A 252 -11.42 13.42 -3.61
N GLU A 253 -11.80 14.56 -3.08
CA GLU A 253 -12.25 14.70 -1.69
C GLU A 253 -13.78 14.72 -1.52
N PHE A 254 -14.56 14.75 -2.60
CA PHE A 254 -16.02 14.72 -2.55
C PHE A 254 -16.60 13.40 -2.01
N VAL A 255 -15.90 12.28 -2.23
CA VAL A 255 -16.34 10.90 -1.93
C VAL A 255 -15.62 10.30 -0.72
#